data_AF-U5MT17-F1
#
_entry.id   AF-U5MT17-F1
#
_cell.length_a   1.000
_cell.length_b   1.000
_cell.length_c   1.000
_cell.angle_alpha   90.00
_cell.angle_beta   90.00
_cell.angle_gamma   90.00
#
_symmetry.space_group_name_H-M   'P 1'
#
loop_
_entity.id
_entity.type
_entity.pdbx_description
1 polymer ?
#
loop_
_entity_poly.entity_id
_entity_poly.type
_entity_poly.pdbx_seq_one_letter_code
_entity_poly.pdbx_strand_id
1 'polypeptide(L)'
;MKKMSDLVPEEAGKEINVGIWHEHTPYENKLELWDGVPLGEDGIQRDRLSICLIYSMGLKHLLEILPNGSKSELLKLLKEEQS
;
A
#
# COMPACT_ATOMS: atom_id res chain seq x y z
N MET A 1 5.95 14.57 -11.52
CA MET A 1 6.06 13.65 -10.36
C MET A 1 6.23 12.23 -10.90
N LYS A 2 7.14 11.43 -10.34
CA LYS A 2 7.20 10.00 -10.67
C LYS A 2 5.89 9.35 -10.20
N LYS A 3 5.25 8.54 -11.05
CA LYS A 3 4.04 7.81 -10.69
C LYS A 3 4.42 6.75 -9.65
N MET A 4 3.69 6.72 -8.52
CA MET A 4 4.02 5.85 -7.37
C MET A 4 3.77 4.37 -7.71
N SER A 5 2.61 4.05 -8.26
CA SER A 5 2.24 2.73 -8.76
C SER A 5 1.13 2.89 -9.80
N ASP A 6 1.03 1.91 -10.70
CA ASP A 6 -0.04 1.80 -11.70
C ASP A 6 -1.19 0.88 -11.22
N LEU A 7 -1.02 0.23 -10.07
CA LEU A 7 -2.01 -0.64 -9.47
C LEU A 7 -3.13 0.18 -8.81
N VAL A 8 -4.37 -0.23 -9.08
CA VAL A 8 -5.56 0.33 -8.43
C VAL A 8 -6.22 -0.79 -7.62
N PRO A 9 -6.11 -0.76 -6.28
CA PRO A 9 -6.82 -1.71 -5.45
C PRO A 9 -8.33 -1.57 -5.61
N GLU A 10 -9.01 -2.70 -5.78
CA GLU A 10 -10.47 -2.78 -5.92
C GLU A 10 -11.08 -3.50 -4.71
N GLU A 11 -12.40 -3.68 -4.71
CA GLU A 11 -13.10 -4.37 -3.61
C GLU A 11 -12.50 -5.74 -3.32
N ALA A 12 -12.34 -6.56 -4.37
CA ALA A 12 -11.71 -7.86 -4.32
C ALA A 12 -10.23 -7.77 -4.71
N GLY A 13 -9.41 -8.62 -4.07
CA GLY A 13 -8.00 -8.76 -4.40
C GLY A 13 -7.79 -9.36 -5.79
N LYS A 14 -6.63 -9.07 -6.38
CA LYS A 14 -6.21 -9.58 -7.69
C LYS A 14 -4.88 -10.32 -7.59
N GLU A 15 -4.73 -11.36 -8.39
CA GLU A 15 -3.46 -12.07 -8.48
C GLU A 15 -2.35 -11.15 -9.03
N ILE A 16 -1.16 -11.26 -8.45
CA ILE A 16 0.04 -10.56 -8.91
C ILE A 16 0.98 -11.57 -9.56
N ASN A 17 1.57 -11.20 -10.69
CA ASN A 17 2.62 -11.98 -11.33
C ASN A 17 4.00 -11.53 -10.83
N VAL A 18 5.03 -12.30 -11.20
CA VAL A 18 6.43 -12.05 -10.81
C VAL A 18 6.94 -10.68 -11.28
N GLY A 19 6.48 -10.18 -12.43
CA GLY A 19 6.84 -8.86 -12.93
C GLY A 19 6.31 -7.74 -12.04
N ILE A 20 5.02 -7.80 -11.67
CA ILE A 20 4.38 -6.85 -10.75
C ILE A 20 5.07 -6.90 -9.39
N TRP A 21 5.38 -8.11 -8.89
CA TRP A 21 6.09 -8.29 -7.64
C TRP A 21 7.44 -7.58 -7.65
N HIS A 22 8.30 -7.88 -8.63
CA HIS A 22 9.63 -7.26 -8.74
C HIS A 22 9.58 -5.74 -8.91
N GLU A 23 8.56 -5.22 -9.60
CA GLU A 23 8.39 -3.78 -9.73
C GLU A 23 8.12 -3.11 -8.38
N HIS A 24 7.35 -3.72 -7.49
CA HIS A 24 6.87 -3.10 -6.26
C HIS A 24 7.64 -3.49 -4.99
N THR A 25 8.49 -4.52 -5.06
CA THR A 25 9.36 -4.90 -3.95
C THR A 25 10.57 -3.97 -3.80
N PRO A 26 11.09 -3.81 -2.56
CA PRO A 26 12.32 -3.06 -2.30
C PRO A 26 13.54 -3.56 -3.08
N TYR A 27 14.56 -2.70 -3.20
CA TYR A 27 15.82 -3.06 -3.85
C TYR A 27 16.43 -4.33 -3.22
N GLU A 28 16.81 -5.30 -4.06
CA GLU A 28 17.28 -6.63 -3.65
C GLU A 28 16.33 -7.39 -2.70
N ASN A 29 15.05 -7.00 -2.63
CA ASN A 29 14.07 -7.48 -1.66
C ASN A 29 14.49 -7.30 -0.20
N LYS A 30 15.36 -6.32 0.08
CA LYS A 30 15.84 -6.05 1.44
C LYS A 30 14.82 -5.23 2.22
N LEU A 31 14.40 -5.76 3.36
CA LEU A 31 13.49 -5.09 4.29
C LEU A 31 14.29 -4.26 5.30
N GLU A 32 14.85 -3.14 4.84
CA GLU A 32 15.69 -2.27 5.67
C GLU A 32 14.86 -1.26 6.47
N LEU A 33 15.41 -0.77 7.58
CA LEU A 33 14.83 0.28 8.42
C LEU A 33 15.86 1.41 8.55
N TRP A 34 15.50 2.60 8.09
CA TRP A 34 16.38 3.77 8.05
C TRP A 34 15.77 4.86 8.93
N ASP A 35 16.39 5.14 10.07
CA ASP A 35 15.90 6.14 11.04
C ASP A 35 14.40 6.00 11.40
N GLY A 36 13.95 4.74 11.55
CA GLY A 36 12.55 4.43 11.86
C GLY A 36 11.62 4.43 10.65
N VAL A 37 12.12 4.71 9.44
CA VAL A 37 11.38 4.63 8.18
C VAL A 37 11.64 3.28 7.49
N PRO A 38 10.62 2.41 7.35
CA PRO A 38 10.78 1.14 6.66
C PRO A 38 11.03 1.35 5.16
N LEU A 39 11.88 0.51 4.60
CA LEU A 39 12.10 0.36 3.15
C LEU A 39 12.68 1.60 2.47
N GLY A 40 13.56 2.32 3.19
CA GLY A 40 14.32 3.45 2.67
C GLY A 40 13.91 4.79 3.28
N GLU A 41 14.83 5.75 3.24
CA GLU A 41 14.70 7.07 3.89
C GLU A 41 13.52 7.91 3.36
N ASP A 42 13.17 7.77 2.08
CA ASP A 42 12.10 8.55 1.43
C ASP A 42 10.70 7.91 1.51
N GLY A 43 10.59 6.68 2.05
CA GLY A 43 9.33 5.94 2.16
C GLY A 43 8.72 5.48 0.84
N ILE A 44 9.33 5.76 -0.32
CA ILE A 44 8.75 5.44 -1.63
C ILE A 44 8.60 3.93 -1.80
N GLN A 45 9.61 3.13 -1.39
CA GLN A 45 9.52 1.68 -1.54
C GLN A 45 8.47 1.09 -0.59
N ARG A 46 8.26 1.68 0.59
CA ARG A 46 7.18 1.32 1.51
C ARG A 46 5.82 1.54 0.87
N ASP A 47 5.61 2.70 0.26
CA ASP A 47 4.32 3.05 -0.34
C ASP A 47 4.00 2.16 -1.54
N ARG A 48 5.00 1.88 -2.39
CA ARG A 48 4.89 0.96 -3.53
C ARG A 48 4.53 -0.46 -3.11
N LEU A 49 5.25 -1.00 -2.12
CA LEU A 49 4.96 -2.33 -1.60
C LEU A 49 3.57 -2.37 -0.95
N SER A 50 3.20 -1.33 -0.21
CA SER A 50 1.88 -1.24 0.43
C SER A 50 0.75 -1.27 -0.59
N ILE A 51 0.85 -0.51 -1.69
CA ILE A 51 -0.15 -0.53 -2.77
C ILE A 51 -0.22 -1.93 -3.40
N CYS A 52 0.91 -2.60 -3.64
CA CYS A 52 0.93 -3.95 -4.20
C CYS A 52 0.24 -4.98 -3.29
N LEU A 53 0.49 -4.90 -1.99
CA LEU A 53 -0.15 -5.78 -1.00
C LEU A 53 -1.65 -5.50 -0.87
N ILE A 54 -2.07 -4.23 -0.86
CA ILE A 54 -3.49 -3.86 -0.81
C ILE A 54 -4.19 -4.30 -2.09
N TYR A 55 -3.55 -4.15 -3.25
CA TYR A 55 -4.05 -4.64 -4.54
C TYR A 55 -4.28 -6.15 -4.53
N SER A 56 -3.36 -6.93 -3.96
CA SER A 56 -3.48 -8.38 -3.93
C SER A 56 -4.53 -8.88 -2.94
N MET A 57 -4.73 -8.20 -1.81
CA MET A 57 -5.75 -8.60 -0.81
C MET A 57 -7.15 -8.02 -1.08
N GLY A 58 -7.23 -6.86 -1.73
CA GLY A 58 -8.46 -6.10 -1.94
C GLY A 58 -8.86 -5.21 -0.77
N LEU A 59 -9.61 -4.14 -1.08
CA LEU A 59 -10.08 -3.15 -0.10
C LEU A 59 -11.02 -3.75 0.93
N LYS A 60 -11.82 -4.76 0.56
CA LYS A 60 -12.70 -5.42 1.51
C LYS A 60 -11.90 -6.12 2.62
N HIS A 61 -10.87 -6.87 2.25
CA HIS A 61 -10.03 -7.54 3.23
C HIS A 61 -9.22 -6.54 4.06
N LEU A 62 -8.70 -5.47 3.44
CA LEU A 62 -8.08 -4.37 4.17
C LEU A 62 -9.02 -3.84 5.27
N LEU A 63 -10.28 -3.58 4.95
CA LEU A 63 -11.27 -3.13 5.93
C LEU A 63 -11.60 -4.19 6.98
N GLU A 64 -11.43 -5.49 6.72
CA GLU A 64 -11.61 -6.54 7.72
C GLU A 64 -10.49 -6.54 8.75
N ILE A 65 -9.23 -6.41 8.30
CA ILE A 65 -8.04 -6.48 9.16
C ILE A 65 -7.72 -5.18 9.90
N LEU A 66 -8.21 -4.03 9.42
CA LEU A 66 -7.98 -2.75 10.10
C LEU A 66 -8.65 -2.71 11.49
N PRO A 67 -7.98 -2.18 12.52
CA PRO A 67 -8.63 -1.89 13.79
C PRO A 67 -9.79 -0.90 13.63
N ASN A 68 -10.82 -1.01 14.48
CA ASN A 68 -12.00 -0.13 14.39
C ASN A 68 -11.64 1.37 14.46
N GLY A 69 -10.68 1.76 15.31
CA GLY A 69 -10.20 3.15 15.38
C GLY A 69 -9.61 3.64 14.06
N SER A 70 -8.87 2.79 13.35
CA SER A 70 -8.30 3.09 12.03
C SER A 70 -9.38 3.24 10.95
N LYS A 71 -10.44 2.42 11.00
CA LYS A 71 -11.58 2.56 10.07
C LYS A 71 -12.31 3.89 10.27
N SER A 72 -12.50 4.30 11.52
CA SER A 72 -13.10 5.59 11.85
C SER A 72 -12.26 6.76 11.31
N GLU A 73 -10.94 6.69 11.43
CA GLU A 73 -10.04 7.71 10.92
C GLU A 73 -10.05 7.77 9.39
N LEU A 74 -9.97 6.60 8.73
CA LEU A 74 -10.06 6.50 7.26
C LEU A 74 -11.36 7.13 6.72
N LEU A 75 -12.49 6.90 7.40
CA LEU A 75 -13.77 7.47 7.00
C LEU A 75 -13.81 9.01 7.11
N LYS A 76 -13.10 9.61 8.07
CA LYS A 76 -13.01 11.07 8.17
C LYS A 76 -12.24 11.65 7.00
N LEU A 77 -11.04 11.12 6.74
CA LEU A 77 -10.16 11.56 5.65
C LEU A 77 -10.88 11.48 4.29
N LEU A 78 -11.61 10.39 4.03
CA LEU A 78 -12.36 10.24 2.78
C LEU A 78 -13.51 11.24 2.60
N LYS A 79 -14.10 11.74 3.69
CA LYS A 79 -15.14 12.77 3.64
C LYS A 79 -14.54 14.16 3.38
N GLU A 80 -13.37 14.43 3.94
CA GLU A 80 -12.64 15.69 3.74
C GLU A 80 -12.20 15.85 2.28
N GLU A 81 -11.68 14.80 1.65
CA GLU A 81 -11.27 14.81 0.22
C GLU A 81 -12.43 14.97 -0.78
N GLN A 82 -13.67 14.74 -0.35
CA GLN A 82 -14.87 14.88 -1.19
C GLN A 82 -15.59 16.22 -1.02
N SER A 83 -15.11 17.08 -0.11
CA SER A 83 -15.67 18.40 0.19
C SER A 83 -14.99 19.49 -0.62
#